data_AF-A0A478FR31-F1
#
_entry.id   AF-A0A478FR31-F1
#
_cell.length_a   1.000
_cell.length_b   1.000
_cell.length_c   1.000
_cell.angle_alpha   90.00
_cell.angle_beta   90.00
_cell.angle_gamma   90.00
#
_symmetry.space_group_name_H-M   'P 1'
#
loop_
_entity.id
_entity.type
_entity.pdbx_description
1 polymer ?
#
loop_
_entity_poly.entity_id
_entity_poly.type
_entity_poly.pdbx_seq_one_letter_code
_entity_poly.pdbx_strand_id
1 'polypeptide(L)'
;MIQIVARKDFLSVSGHAYAGTKGNDLVCAAVSVLVTGAAELWKNREEVFITKTVEKNKNLKKDANNEKNNLLREEKFTFLFRFRDSNLPLDLEYEYAFLRRYLRLVASQYPNNVSYSE
;
A
#
# COMPACT_ATOMS: atom_id res chain seq x y z
N MET A 1 -4.95 -6.38 -7.14
CA MET A 1 -3.54 -6.08 -7.47
C MET A 1 -3.11 -4.89 -6.62
N ILE A 2 -1.98 -5.01 -5.93
CA ILE A 2 -1.36 -3.94 -5.15
C ILE A 2 -0.72 -2.95 -6.12
N GLN A 3 -0.92 -1.66 -5.91
CA GLN A 3 -0.31 -0.60 -6.70
C GLN A 3 0.62 0.23 -5.81
N ILE A 4 1.88 0.34 -6.23
CA ILE A 4 2.92 1.11 -5.56
C ILE A 4 3.46 2.14 -6.55
N VAL A 5 3.41 3.42 -6.17
CA VAL A 5 3.96 4.53 -6.94
C VAL A 5 4.93 5.28 -6.04
N ALA A 6 6.21 5.30 -6.40
CA ALA A 6 7.29 5.82 -5.55
C ALA A 6 8.15 6.86 -6.28
N ARG A 7 8.12 8.11 -5.82
CA ARG A 7 8.95 9.22 -6.32
C ARG A 7 9.89 9.71 -5.24
N LYS A 8 10.72 10.72 -5.53
CA LYS A 8 11.66 11.30 -4.55
C LYS A 8 10.94 11.85 -3.31
N ASP A 9 9.77 12.46 -3.50
CA ASP A 9 9.01 13.23 -2.51
C ASP A 9 7.64 12.59 -2.17
N PHE A 10 7.38 11.39 -2.65
CA PHE A 10 6.05 10.79 -2.61
C PHE A 10 6.09 9.26 -2.64
N LEU A 11 5.27 8.63 -1.81
CA LEU A 11 4.98 7.20 -1.90
C LEU A 11 3.48 6.98 -1.72
N SER A 12 2.86 6.30 -2.69
CA SER A 12 1.49 5.79 -2.58
C SER A 12 1.49 4.28 -2.68
N VAL A 13 0.84 3.62 -1.72
CA VAL A 13 0.65 2.18 -1.69
C VAL A 13 -0.83 1.90 -1.49
N SER A 14 -1.45 1.22 -2.45
CA SER A 14 -2.88 0.95 -2.43
C SER A 14 -3.24 -0.47 -2.82
N GLY A 15 -4.41 -0.94 -2.39
CA GLY A 15 -4.90 -2.29 -2.67
C GLY A 15 -4.09 -3.40 -1.96
N HIS A 16 -3.33 -3.04 -0.93
CA HIS A 16 -2.54 -3.96 -0.11
C HIS A 16 -3.36 -4.61 1.02
N ALA A 17 -4.54 -4.07 1.32
CA ALA A 17 -5.54 -4.71 2.17
C ALA A 17 -6.66 -5.23 1.27
N TYR A 18 -7.11 -6.45 1.54
CA TYR A 18 -7.99 -7.24 0.68
C TYR A 18 -7.38 -7.68 -0.65
N ALA A 19 -6.78 -8.86 -0.66
CA ALA A 19 -6.65 -9.66 -1.87
C ALA A 19 -6.87 -11.14 -1.52
N GLY A 20 -8.15 -11.47 -1.34
CA GLY A 20 -8.61 -12.84 -1.22
C GLY A 20 -8.13 -13.69 -2.41
N THR A 21 -7.31 -14.67 -2.08
CA THR A 21 -7.03 -15.96 -2.74
C THR A 21 -5.72 -16.51 -2.15
N LYS A 22 -5.61 -17.83 -2.01
CA LYS A 22 -4.49 -18.49 -1.34
C LYS A 22 -3.15 -18.06 -1.96
N GLY A 23 -2.29 -17.40 -1.17
CA GLY A 23 -0.98 -16.88 -1.60
C GLY A 23 -0.91 -15.36 -1.75
N ASN A 24 -1.99 -14.71 -2.16
CA ASN A 24 -2.04 -13.24 -2.23
C ASN A 24 -2.00 -12.59 -0.85
N ASP A 25 -2.58 -13.25 0.15
CA ASP A 25 -2.62 -12.74 1.53
C ASP A 25 -1.21 -12.56 2.13
N LEU A 26 -0.24 -13.41 1.74
CA LEU A 26 1.15 -13.27 2.18
C LEU A 26 1.81 -12.01 1.58
N VAL A 27 1.55 -11.74 0.30
CA VAL A 27 2.07 -10.54 -0.38
C VAL A 27 1.42 -9.28 0.19
N CYS A 28 0.11 -9.32 0.41
CA CYS A 28 -0.63 -8.27 1.11
C CYS A 28 -0.09 -8.02 2.52
N ALA A 29 0.17 -9.06 3.29
CA ALA A 29 0.75 -8.94 4.63
C ALA A 29 2.15 -8.33 4.59
N ALA A 30 3.01 -8.78 3.69
CA ALA A 30 4.36 -8.25 3.53
C ALA A 30 4.36 -6.75 3.19
N VAL A 31 3.56 -6.34 2.21
CA VAL A 31 3.41 -4.92 1.86
C VAL A 31 2.79 -4.14 3.02
N SER A 32 1.76 -4.69 3.66
CA SER A 32 1.06 -4.03 4.78
C SER A 32 2.02 -3.76 5.94
N VAL A 33 2.84 -4.72 6.35
CA VAL A 33 3.81 -4.54 7.44
C VAL A 33 4.84 -3.47 7.10
N LEU A 34 5.34 -3.42 5.87
CA LEU A 34 6.30 -2.39 5.44
C LEU A 34 5.70 -0.99 5.55
N VAL A 35 4.48 -0.78 5.04
CA VAL A 35 3.87 0.55 5.01
C VAL A 35 3.28 0.96 6.36
N THR A 36 2.72 0.03 7.14
CA THR A 36 2.24 0.35 8.49
C THR A 36 3.40 0.63 9.43
N GLY A 37 4.49 -0.14 9.34
CA GLY A 37 5.71 0.09 10.11
C GLY A 37 6.31 1.46 9.79
N ALA A 38 6.44 1.81 8.51
CA ALA A 38 6.90 3.14 8.10
C ALA A 38 5.97 4.26 8.60
N ALA A 39 4.65 4.07 8.50
CA ALA A 39 3.70 5.06 9.00
C ALA A 39 3.77 5.26 10.51
N GLU A 40 4.06 4.20 11.26
CA GLU A 40 4.23 4.30 12.71
C GLU A 40 5.55 4.99 13.10
N LEU A 41 6.65 4.66 12.41
CA LEU A 41 7.95 5.31 12.61
C LEU A 41 7.90 6.81 12.29
N TRP A 42 7.14 7.20 11.27
CA TRP A 42 7.10 8.58 10.78
C TRP A 42 5.95 9.43 11.32
N LYS A 43 5.05 8.87 12.16
CA LYS A 43 3.81 9.55 12.58
C LYS A 43 4.01 10.91 13.26
N ASN A 44 5.17 11.12 13.88
CA ASN A 44 5.53 12.35 14.60
C ASN A 44 6.62 13.16 13.88
N ARG A 45 7.03 12.77 12.67
CA ARG A 45 8.02 13.51 11.89
C ARG A 45 7.35 14.64 11.12
N GLU A 46 7.80 15.87 11.33
CA GLU A 46 7.20 17.06 10.70
C GLU A 46 7.44 17.12 9.18
N GLU A 47 8.43 16.36 8.71
CA GLU A 47 8.83 16.23 7.31
C GLU A 47 7.88 15.34 6.50
N VAL A 48 7.03 14.53 7.17
CA VAL A 48 6.19 13.52 6.52
C VAL A 48 4.71 13.80 6.76
N PHE A 49 3.97 14.01 5.68
CA PHE A 49 2.51 14.04 5.71
C PHE A 49 1.98 12.64 5.35
N ILE A 50 1.33 12.00 6.33
CA ILE A 50 0.76 10.66 6.16
C ILE A 50 -0.75 10.77 6.04
N THR A 51 -1.30 10.30 4.91
CA THR A 51 -2.73 10.19 4.69
C THR A 51 -3.12 8.73 4.54
N LYS A 52 -4.15 8.31 5.26
CA LYS A 52 -4.73 6.97 5.17
C LYS A 52 -6.14 7.10 4.64
N THR A 53 -6.44 6.50 3.50
CA THR A 53 -7.80 6.50 2.93
C THR A 53 -8.33 5.09 2.77
N VAL A 54 -9.64 4.96 2.92
CA VAL A 54 -10.40 3.73 2.66
C VAL A 54 -11.49 4.09 1.67
N GLU A 55 -11.32 3.67 0.43
CA GLU A 55 -12.33 3.84 -0.61
C GLU A 55 -13.23 2.61 -0.64
N LYS A 56 -14.53 2.78 -0.43
CA LYS A 56 -15.50 1.68 -0.50
C LYS A 56 -16.07 1.62 -1.91
N ASN A 57 -15.71 0.60 -2.69
CA ASN A 57 -16.36 0.38 -3.99
C ASN A 57 -17.81 -0.07 -3.77
N LYS A 58 -18.78 0.73 -4.23
CA LYS A 58 -20.21 0.39 -4.24
C LYS A 58 -20.63 -0.47 -5.44
N ASN A 59 -19.71 -1.15 -6.11
CA ASN A 59 -20.05 -2.01 -7.24
C ASN A 59 -20.52 -3.38 -6.74
N LEU A 60 -21.80 -3.42 -6.35
CA LEU A 60 -22.58 -4.63 -6.09
C LEU A 60 -22.70 -5.42 -7.39
N LYS A 61 -21.88 -6.46 -7.60
CA LYS A 61 -22.31 -7.57 -8.46
C LYS A 61 -23.26 -8.43 -7.64
N LYS A 62 -24.56 -8.29 -7.86
CA LYS A 62 -25.55 -9.31 -7.46
C LYS A 62 -25.30 -10.51 -8.36
N ASP A 63 -24.70 -11.56 -7.81
CA ASP A 63 -24.81 -12.87 -8.43
C ASP A 63 -26.28 -13.29 -8.34
N ALA A 64 -26.96 -13.37 -9.49
CA ALA A 64 -28.39 -13.62 -9.56
C ALA A 64 -28.81 -15.03 -9.11
N ASN A 65 -27.88 -15.90 -8.70
CA ASN A 65 -28.13 -17.34 -8.54
C ASN A 65 -27.57 -17.98 -7.25
N ASN A 66 -27.26 -17.25 -6.16
CA ASN A 66 -26.89 -17.95 -4.92
C ASN A 66 -27.24 -17.19 -3.62
N GLU A 67 -28.08 -17.82 -2.80
CA GLU A 67 -28.59 -17.38 -1.48
C GLU A 67 -27.53 -17.39 -0.35
N LYS A 68 -26.29 -16.98 -0.63
CA LYS A 68 -25.32 -16.66 0.44
C LYS A 68 -24.70 -15.30 0.17
N ASN A 69 -25.38 -14.29 0.71
CA ASN A 69 -24.95 -12.90 0.77
C ASN A 69 -23.62 -12.73 1.54
N ASN A 70 -22.50 -13.08 0.91
CA ASN A 70 -21.21 -12.49 1.28
C ASN A 70 -20.99 -11.30 0.35
N LEU A 71 -21.51 -10.13 0.76
CA LEU A 71 -21.09 -8.85 0.20
C LEU A 71 -19.57 -8.72 0.41
N LEU A 72 -18.77 -9.12 -0.57
CA LEU A 72 -17.36 -8.76 -0.64
C LEU A 72 -17.32 -7.26 -0.99
N ARG A 73 -17.32 -6.41 0.05
CA ARG A 73 -17.03 -5.00 -0.11
C ARG A 73 -15.55 -4.89 -0.46
N GLU A 74 -15.25 -4.56 -1.71
CA GLU A 74 -13.89 -4.17 -2.10
C GLU A 74 -13.60 -2.80 -1.50
N GLU A 75 -12.98 -2.79 -0.32
CA GLU A 75 -12.42 -1.58 0.28
C GLU A 75 -10.97 -1.44 -0.18
N LYS A 76 -10.66 -0.36 -0.92
CA LYS A 76 -9.30 -0.04 -1.32
C LYS A 76 -8.66 0.81 -0.23
N PHE A 77 -7.77 0.19 0.54
CA PHE A 77 -6.93 0.88 1.51
C PHE A 77 -5.72 1.50 0.81
N THR A 78 -5.43 2.74 1.15
CA THR A 78 -4.28 3.48 0.61
C THR A 78 -3.52 4.17 1.73
N PHE A 79 -2.20 3.96 1.75
CA PHE A 79 -1.24 4.80 2.45
C PHE A 79 -0.62 5.77 1.46
N LEU A 80 -0.63 7.04 1.81
CA LEU A 80 0.02 8.10 1.06
C LEU A 80 0.99 8.83 1.99
N PHE A 81 2.26 8.79 1.63
CA PHE A 81 3.35 9.53 2.26
C PHE A 81 3.76 10.66 1.32
N ARG A 82 3.73 11.89 1.80
CA ARG A 82 4.29 13.05 1.09
C ARG A 82 5.37 13.67 1.95
N PHE A 83 6.52 13.90 1.35
CA PHE A 83 7.62 14.57 2.03
C PHE A 83 7.55 16.07 1.78
N ARG A 84 7.79 16.86 2.83
CA ARG A 84 7.72 18.32 2.77
C ARG A 84 8.79 18.90 1.83
N ASP A 85 9.98 18.31 1.83
CA ASP A 85 11.11 18.70 1.01
C ASP A 85 11.62 17.46 0.25
N SER A 86 12.21 17.71 -0.92
CA SER A 86 12.97 16.71 -1.66
C SER A 86 14.31 16.36 -1.00
N ASN A 87 14.82 17.21 -0.11
CA ASN A 87 16.04 16.97 0.66
C ASN A 87 15.67 16.54 2.09
N LEU A 88 15.49 15.24 2.27
CA LEU A 88 15.12 14.65 3.54
C LEU A 88 16.29 14.73 4.54
N PRO A 89 16.01 14.83 5.85
CA PRO A 89 16.98 14.47 6.87
C PRO A 89 17.60 13.10 6.57
N LEU A 90 18.90 12.95 6.80
CA LEU A 90 19.68 11.79 6.36
C LEU A 90 19.09 10.45 6.85
N ASP A 91 18.61 10.42 8.09
CA ASP A 91 17.97 9.24 8.67
C ASP A 91 16.65 8.89 7.95
N LEU A 92 15.80 9.90 7.69
CA LEU A 92 14.56 9.71 6.93
C LEU A 92 14.83 9.32 5.48
N GLU A 93 15.90 9.83 4.86
CA GLU A 93 16.34 9.42 3.53
C GLU A 93 16.68 7.93 3.50
N TYR A 94 17.46 7.44 4.48
CA TYR A 94 17.79 6.02 4.60
C TYR A 94 16.56 5.15 4.86
N GLU A 95 15.68 5.56 5.78
CA GLU A 95 14.43 4.86 6.09
C GLU A 95 13.54 4.77 4.84
N TYR A 96 13.45 5.86 4.07
CA TYR A 96 12.65 5.89 2.84
C TYR A 96 13.28 5.05 1.72
N ALA A 97 14.59 5.13 1.54
CA ALA A 97 15.32 4.32 0.58
C ALA A 97 15.20 2.82 0.90
N PHE A 98 15.26 2.45 2.19
CA PHE A 98 15.00 1.09 2.66
C PHE A 98 13.58 0.66 2.27
N LEU A 99 12.56 1.43 2.63
CA LEU A 99 11.17 1.09 2.31
C LEU A 99 10.98 0.90 0.80
N ARG A 100 11.46 1.84 -0.02
CA ARG A 100 11.36 1.74 -1.50
C ARG A 100 12.03 0.48 -2.03
N ARG A 101 13.23 0.16 -1.55
CA ARG A 101 13.98 -1.03 -1.98
C ARG A 101 13.21 -2.31 -1.70
N TYR A 102 12.63 -2.46 -0.52
CA TYR A 102 11.89 -3.67 -0.16
C TYR A 102 10.54 -3.76 -0.87
N LEU A 103 9.84 -2.64 -1.07
CA LEU A 103 8.62 -2.62 -1.90
C LEU A 103 8.92 -3.01 -3.36
N ARG A 104 10.02 -2.52 -3.93
CA ARG A 104 10.48 -2.92 -5.27
C ARG A 104 10.87 -4.40 -5.32
N LEU A 105 11.51 -4.91 -4.27
CA LEU A 105 11.85 -6.34 -4.16
C LEU A 105 10.58 -7.20 -4.15
N VAL A 106 9.58 -6.87 -3.33
CA VAL A 106 8.29 -7.59 -3.31
C VAL A 106 7.65 -7.55 -4.70
N ALA A 107 7.65 -6.40 -5.39
CA ALA A 107 7.10 -6.30 -6.73
C ALA A 107 7.84 -7.17 -7.76
N SER A 108 9.17 -7.27 -7.67
CA SER A 108 9.97 -8.13 -8.55
C SER A 108 9.71 -9.63 -8.33
N GLN A 109 9.43 -10.04 -7.08
CA GLN A 109 9.16 -11.44 -6.74
C GLN A 109 7.70 -11.84 -7.01
N TYR A 110 6.78 -10.88 -6.96
CA TYR A 110 5.34 -11.11 -7.12
C TYR A 110 4.71 -10.16 -8.17
N PRO A 111 5.18 -10.19 -9.44
CA PRO A 111 4.76 -9.23 -10.47
C PRO A 111 3.29 -9.35 -10.86
N ASN A 112 2.66 -10.51 -10.67
CA ASN A 112 1.22 -10.71 -10.90
C ASN A 112 0.36 -10.11 -9.78
N ASN A 113 0.98 -9.75 -8.66
CA ASN A 113 0.28 -9.29 -7.46
C ASN A 113 0.52 -7.82 -7.20
N VAL A 114 1.71 -7.32 -7.55
CA VAL A 114 2.18 -5.98 -7.20
C VAL A 114 2.71 -5.30 -8.44
N SER A 115 2.13 -4.15 -8.75
CA SER A 115 2.66 -3.21 -9.75
C SER A 115 3.45 -2.13 -9.03
N TYR A 116 4.66 -1.84 -9.51
CA TYR A 116 5.56 -0.84 -8.96
C TYR A 116 5.99 0.12 -10.06
N SER A 117 5.86 1.42 -9.82
CA SER A 117 6.32 2.48 -10.72
C SER A 117 7.09 3.56 -9.97
N GLU A 118 8.05 4.18 -10.66
CA GLU A 118 8.87 5.29 -10.15
C GLU A 118 8.73 6.55 -11.01
#